data_AF-A0A8S3YDU7-F1
#
_entry.id   AF-A0A8S3YDU7-F1
#
_cell.length_a   1.000
_cell.length_b   1.000
_cell.length_c   1.000
_cell.angle_alpha   90.00
_cell.angle_beta   90.00
_cell.angle_gamma   90.00
#
_symmetry.space_group_name_H-M   'P 1'
#
loop_
_entity.id
_entity.type
_entity.pdbx_description
1 polymer ?
#
loop_
_entity_poly.entity_id
_entity_poly.type
_entity_poly.pdbx_seq_one_letter_code
_entity_poly.pdbx_strand_id
1 'polypeptide(L)'
;MNCSACNKKLLRTDRYLACNHCRSKYHIECLNLSKEQFTALTTEYKSKWMCPSCSNITKRKQSNVNTPVQQTLVPLVEKPLNSPLENSSCSSTDSQLFSSNDDNLVTMGKISTLLDKKLNNYLSDFVESFRKALKDDVKNLVQAEMDSVVQQLKDDFTVTTNFICDEQSSLKQESENKSHIIKHLESETLRFQKEINVLTNRLTSIEKNFP
;
A
#
# COMPACT_ATOMS: atom_id res chain seq x y z
N MET A 1 -2.84 -6.96 25.44
CA MET A 1 -3.56 -5.97 24.61
C MET A 1 -2.85 -5.90 23.28
N ASN A 2 -3.56 -5.83 22.15
CA ASN A 2 -2.96 -5.89 20.83
C ASN A 2 -3.14 -4.56 20.09
N CYS A 3 -2.23 -4.26 19.17
CA CYS A 3 -2.34 -3.12 18.28
C CYS A 3 -3.43 -3.38 17.23
N SER A 4 -4.37 -2.45 17.06
CA SER A 4 -5.48 -2.61 16.10
C SER A 4 -5.08 -2.43 14.63
N ALA A 5 -3.83 -2.03 14.34
CA ALA A 5 -3.32 -1.92 12.97
C ALA A 5 -2.54 -3.17 12.52
N CYS A 6 -1.68 -3.72 13.38
CA CYS A 6 -0.83 -4.86 13.01
C CYS A 6 -1.16 -6.16 13.78
N ASN A 7 -2.15 -6.14 14.66
CA ASN A 7 -2.58 -7.26 15.52
C ASN A 7 -1.50 -7.86 16.44
N LYS A 8 -0.29 -7.27 16.49
CA LYS A 8 0.79 -7.68 17.39
C LYS A 8 0.52 -7.21 18.83
N LYS A 9 1.04 -7.96 19.80
CA LYS A 9 0.91 -7.67 21.24
C LYS A 9 1.67 -6.39 21.59
N LEU A 10 1.00 -5.47 22.28
CA LEU A 10 1.63 -4.30 22.88
C LEU A 10 2.32 -4.73 24.19
N LEU A 11 3.63 -4.53 24.27
CA LEU A 11 4.39 -4.73 25.50
C LEU A 11 4.20 -3.52 26.43
N ARG A 12 4.44 -3.73 27.73
CA ARG A 12 4.27 -2.68 28.76
C ARG A 12 5.23 -1.50 28.56
N THR A 13 6.34 -1.73 27.85
CA THR A 13 7.39 -0.77 27.52
C THR A 13 7.12 0.01 26.24
N ASP A 14 6.13 -0.40 25.44
CA ASP A 14 5.92 0.17 24.11
C ASP A 14 5.18 1.50 24.19
N ARG A 15 5.62 2.45 23.37
CA ARG A 15 4.91 3.72 23.18
C ARG A 15 3.71 3.46 22.28
N TYR A 16 2.53 3.83 22.76
CA TYR A 16 1.29 3.64 22.02
C TYR A 16 0.36 4.85 22.12
N LEU A 17 -0.51 5.01 21.13
CA LEU A 17 -1.63 5.94 21.17
C LEU A 17 -2.94 5.17 21.33
N ALA A 18 -3.87 5.73 22.10
CA ALA A 18 -5.20 5.20 22.30
C ALA A 18 -6.22 6.15 21.69
N CYS A 19 -7.09 5.64 20.83
CA CYS A 19 -8.13 6.45 20.21
C CYS A 19 -9.13 6.90 21.27
N ASN A 20 -9.43 8.20 21.31
CA ASN A 20 -10.41 8.74 22.26
C ASN A 20 -11.84 8.20 22.02
N HIS A 21 -12.16 7.80 20.79
CA HIS A 21 -13.50 7.35 20.42
C HIS A 21 -13.69 5.83 20.65
N CYS A 22 -12.91 4.99 19.97
CA CYS A 22 -13.06 3.53 20.06
C CYS A 22 -12.18 2.86 21.13
N ARG A 23 -11.30 3.63 21.80
CA ARG A 23 -10.34 3.14 22.81
C ARG A 23 -9.32 2.11 22.30
N SER A 24 -9.31 1.83 20.99
CA SER A 24 -8.31 0.99 20.34
C SER A 24 -6.91 1.56 20.48
N LYS A 25 -5.93 0.68 20.67
CA LYS A 25 -4.53 1.03 20.89
C LYS A 25 -3.70 0.73 19.64
N TYR A 26 -2.71 1.57 19.38
CA TYR A 26 -1.88 1.51 18.19
C TYR A 26 -0.41 1.73 18.57
N HIS A 27 0.49 0.92 18.01
CA HIS A 27 1.92 1.23 18.03
C HIS A 27 2.16 2.56 17.31
N ILE A 28 3.13 3.34 17.77
CA ILE A 28 3.52 4.58 17.08
C ILE A 28 4.07 4.29 15.68
N GLU A 29 4.77 3.16 15.51
CA GLU A 29 5.31 2.72 14.22
C GLU A 29 4.17 2.39 13.23
N CYS A 30 3.06 1.82 13.71
CA CYS A 30 1.88 1.57 12.87
C CYS A 30 1.15 2.84 12.44
N LEU A 31 1.48 3.98 13.03
CA LEU A 31 0.93 5.29 12.69
C LEU A 31 1.94 6.15 11.91
N ASN A 32 3.06 5.56 11.47
CA ASN A 32 4.18 6.26 10.83
C ASN A 32 4.73 7.43 11.67
N LEU A 33 4.69 7.31 12.99
CA LEU A 33 5.27 8.30 13.91
C LEU A 33 6.63 7.82 14.40
N SER A 34 7.65 8.66 14.27
CA SER A 34 8.95 8.42 14.88
C SER A 34 8.88 8.61 16.40
N LYS A 35 9.86 8.06 17.12
CA LYS A 35 9.97 8.21 18.59
C LYS A 35 10.08 9.69 19.00
N GLU A 36 10.76 10.50 18.20
CA GLU A 36 10.96 11.93 18.41
C GLU A 36 9.66 12.72 18.20
N GLN A 37 8.92 12.40 17.13
CA GLN A 37 7.61 12.99 16.84
C GLN A 37 6.63 12.67 17.97
N PHE A 38 6.60 11.43 18.46
CA PHE A 38 5.74 11.04 19.57
C PHE A 38 6.07 11.78 20.87
N THR A 39 7.35 12.06 21.15
CA THR A 39 7.74 12.86 22.33
C THR A 39 7.39 14.33 22.19
N ALA A 40 7.41 14.87 20.97
CA ALA A 40 7.01 16.25 20.69
C ALA A 40 5.48 16.49 20.81
N LEU A 41 4.67 15.43 20.67
CA LEU A 41 3.21 15.53 20.84
C LEU A 41 2.84 15.88 22.28
N THR A 42 2.04 16.94 22.44
CA THR A 42 1.50 17.37 23.72
C THR A 42 0.57 16.33 24.34
N THR A 43 0.49 16.30 25.67
CA THR A 43 -0.42 15.40 26.38
C THR A 43 -1.89 15.65 26.01
N GLU A 44 -2.24 16.91 25.73
CA GLU A 44 -3.58 17.29 25.28
C GLU A 44 -3.91 16.72 23.90
N TYR A 45 -2.96 16.74 22.97
CA TYR A 45 -3.16 16.11 21.66
C TYR A 45 -3.34 14.60 21.80
N LYS A 46 -2.51 13.96 22.64
CA LYS A 46 -2.58 12.51 22.89
C LYS A 46 -3.93 12.07 23.47
N SER A 47 -4.56 12.89 24.32
CA SER A 47 -5.87 12.57 24.91
C SER A 47 -7.03 12.77 23.93
N LYS A 48 -6.89 13.70 22.98
CA LYS A 48 -7.89 13.99 21.94
C LYS A 48 -7.66 13.20 20.64
N TRP A 49 -6.60 12.41 20.55
CA TRP A 49 -6.22 11.70 19.33
C TRP A 49 -7.31 10.69 18.91
N MET A 50 -7.61 10.67 17.61
CA MET A 50 -8.55 9.74 16.99
C MET A 50 -7.84 8.87 15.96
N CYS A 51 -8.15 7.57 15.94
CA CYS A 51 -7.58 6.67 14.95
C CYS A 51 -8.14 6.94 13.54
N PRO A 52 -7.44 6.51 12.48
CA PRO A 52 -7.89 6.71 11.09
C PRO A 52 -9.30 6.16 10.83
N SER A 53 -9.66 5.04 11.45
CA SER A 53 -10.99 4.46 11.33
C SER A 53 -12.08 5.37 11.92
N CYS A 54 -11.86 5.96 13.10
CA CYS A 54 -12.83 6.86 13.74
C CYS A 54 -12.85 8.25 13.10
N SER A 55 -11.69 8.76 12.68
CA SER A 55 -11.58 10.07 12.01
C SER A 55 -12.30 10.10 10.66
N ASN A 56 -12.48 8.96 10.01
CA ASN A 56 -13.20 8.86 8.73
C ASN A 56 -14.72 8.65 8.89
N ILE A 57 -15.20 8.33 10.10
CA ILE A 57 -16.62 8.13 10.37
C ILE A 57 -17.31 9.45 10.71
N THR A 58 -16.65 10.35 11.45
CA THR A 58 -17.22 11.65 11.84
C THR A 58 -17.45 12.61 10.66
N LYS A 59 -16.80 12.39 9.52
CA LYS A 59 -17.06 13.14 8.27
C LYS A 59 -18.28 12.64 7.49
N ARG A 60 -18.78 11.43 7.78
CA ARG A 60 -20.00 10.88 7.18
C ARG A 60 -21.20 11.10 8.10
N LYS A 61 -21.55 12.37 8.31
CA LYS A 61 -22.94 12.68 8.66
C LYS A 61 -23.79 12.20 7.49
N GLN A 62 -24.78 11.35 7.78
CA GLN A 62 -25.73 10.80 6.82
C GLN A 62 -26.24 11.89 5.87
N SER A 63 -25.73 11.89 4.64
CA SER A 63 -26.30 12.61 3.52
C SER A 63 -26.31 11.61 2.38
N ASN A 64 -27.49 11.05 2.15
CA ASN A 64 -27.77 10.19 1.01
C ASN A 64 -27.87 11.10 -0.22
N VAL A 65 -26.72 11.50 -0.77
CA VAL A 65 -26.66 12.26 -2.02
C VAL A 65 -25.49 11.75 -2.84
N ASN A 66 -25.81 11.02 -3.91
CA ASN A 66 -24.89 10.63 -4.97
C ASN A 66 -24.16 11.86 -5.50
N THR A 67 -22.84 11.98 -5.28
CA THR A 67 -21.96 12.83 -6.10
C THR A 67 -20.51 12.31 -6.09
N PRO A 68 -19.76 12.50 -7.19
CA PRO A 68 -18.49 11.81 -7.44
C PRO A 68 -17.31 12.46 -6.73
N VAL A 69 -16.29 11.63 -6.50
CA VAL A 69 -15.07 11.86 -5.72
C VAL A 69 -14.33 13.14 -6.13
N GLN A 70 -14.24 14.12 -5.23
CA GLN A 70 -13.19 15.14 -5.25
C GLN A 70 -12.23 14.92 -4.07
N GLN A 71 -10.98 14.62 -4.42
CA GLN A 71 -9.84 14.66 -3.52
C GLN A 71 -9.43 16.12 -3.31
N THR A 72 -9.37 16.60 -2.07
CA THR A 72 -8.50 17.74 -1.74
C THR A 72 -8.01 17.69 -0.30
N LEU A 73 -6.74 18.08 -0.21
CA LEU A 73 -5.81 18.15 0.90
C LEU A 73 -6.25 19.13 2.00
N VAL A 74 -5.89 18.78 3.25
CA VAL A 74 -5.53 19.64 4.41
C VAL A 74 -6.39 20.89 4.74
N PRO A 75 -7.02 20.97 5.94
CA PRO A 75 -7.53 22.23 6.48
C PRO A 75 -6.46 23.00 7.29
N LEU A 76 -6.17 24.22 6.88
CA LEU A 76 -5.43 25.23 7.64
C LEU A 76 -6.42 26.15 8.37
N VAL A 77 -6.36 26.11 9.70
CA VAL A 77 -6.61 27.16 10.72
C VAL A 77 -7.62 28.28 10.40
N GLU A 78 -8.72 28.27 11.16
CA GLU A 78 -9.67 29.38 11.33
C GLU A 78 -9.10 30.51 12.21
N LYS A 79 -9.36 31.76 11.83
CA LYS A 79 -9.59 32.86 12.78
C LYS A 79 -10.67 33.83 12.24
N PRO A 80 -11.50 34.43 13.13
CA PRO A 80 -12.78 35.02 12.78
C PRO A 80 -12.71 36.56 12.66
N LEU A 81 -13.65 37.19 11.94
CA LEU A 81 -14.09 38.56 12.24
C LEU A 81 -15.46 38.89 11.59
N ASN A 82 -16.42 39.18 12.47
CA ASN A 82 -17.52 40.16 12.43
C ASN A 82 -18.19 40.58 11.09
N SER A 83 -19.53 40.49 11.11
CA SER A 83 -20.52 41.26 10.33
C SER A 83 -20.55 42.76 10.74
N PRO A 84 -21.40 43.67 10.21
CA PRO A 84 -22.49 43.53 9.22
C PRO A 84 -22.67 44.68 8.17
N LEU A 85 -23.59 44.45 7.20
CA LEU A 85 -24.56 45.39 6.58
C LEU A 85 -24.12 46.78 6.05
N GLU A 86 -24.36 47.08 4.76
CA GLU A 86 -25.38 48.04 4.28
C GLU A 86 -25.33 48.35 2.77
N ASN A 87 -26.52 48.66 2.25
CA ASN A 87 -26.85 49.14 0.90
C ASN A 87 -26.11 50.43 0.52
N SER A 88 -25.86 50.62 -0.78
CA SER A 88 -26.16 51.90 -1.46
C SER A 88 -26.00 51.80 -2.98
N SER A 89 -27.11 52.07 -3.67
CA SER A 89 -27.16 52.42 -5.09
C SER A 89 -26.81 53.90 -5.27
N CYS A 90 -26.04 54.25 -6.30
CA CYS A 90 -26.20 55.56 -6.96
C CYS A 90 -25.68 55.53 -8.41
N SER A 91 -26.55 56.02 -9.30
CA SER A 91 -26.33 56.33 -10.72
C SER A 91 -25.47 57.59 -10.90
N SER A 92 -24.80 57.73 -12.06
CA SER A 92 -24.55 58.98 -12.81
C SER A 92 -23.73 58.67 -14.08
N THR A 93 -24.34 58.67 -15.26
CA THR A 93 -24.22 59.70 -16.32
C THR A 93 -22.83 59.90 -16.92
N ASP A 94 -22.66 59.32 -18.11
CA ASP A 94 -22.27 59.94 -19.37
C ASP A 94 -21.23 61.08 -19.35
N SER A 95 -20.08 60.84 -20.00
CA SER A 95 -19.29 61.89 -20.64
C SER A 95 -18.49 61.29 -21.79
N GLN A 96 -18.76 61.84 -22.96
CA GLN A 96 -18.25 61.52 -24.27
C GLN A 96 -16.74 61.78 -24.44
N LEU A 97 -16.17 60.99 -25.35
CA LEU A 97 -15.22 61.35 -26.42
C LEU A 97 -14.25 62.51 -26.17
N PHE A 98 -12.96 62.19 -26.08
CA PHE A 98 -11.94 62.90 -26.84
C PHE A 98 -10.97 61.91 -27.48
N SER A 99 -10.99 61.89 -28.81
CA SER A 99 -9.97 61.31 -29.67
C SER A 99 -8.83 62.31 -29.78
N SER A 100 -7.60 61.89 -29.51
CA SER A 100 -6.40 62.60 -29.91
C SER A 100 -5.30 61.57 -30.15
N ASN A 101 -4.90 61.47 -31.42
CA ASN A 101 -3.75 60.70 -31.88
C ASN A 101 -2.49 61.24 -31.18
N ASP A 102 -1.87 60.40 -30.36
CA ASP A 102 -0.54 60.66 -29.80
C ASP A 102 0.31 59.39 -29.94
N ASP A 103 0.82 59.18 -31.15
CA ASP A 103 1.52 57.95 -31.53
C ASP A 103 2.93 57.80 -30.94
N ASN A 104 3.40 58.75 -30.12
CA ASN A 104 4.70 58.66 -29.45
C ASN A 104 4.65 58.83 -27.92
N LEU A 105 3.46 58.80 -27.30
CA LEU A 105 3.39 58.74 -25.84
C LEU A 105 3.70 57.31 -25.39
N VAL A 106 4.85 57.13 -24.73
CA VAL A 106 5.15 55.93 -23.94
C VAL A 106 4.21 55.93 -22.75
N THR A 107 2.99 55.44 -22.99
CA THR A 107 2.01 55.23 -21.93
C THR A 107 2.44 54.04 -21.10
N MET A 108 2.17 54.11 -19.80
CA MET A 108 2.49 53.03 -18.87
C MET A 108 1.85 51.69 -19.29
N GLY A 109 0.75 51.72 -20.05
CA GLY A 109 0.15 50.55 -20.70
C GLY A 109 1.02 49.87 -21.77
N LYS A 110 1.79 50.63 -22.57
CA LYS A 110 2.76 50.06 -23.54
C LYS A 110 3.93 49.38 -22.82
N ILE A 111 4.40 49.95 -21.71
CA ILE A 111 5.44 49.33 -20.88
C ILE A 111 4.91 48.06 -20.20
N SER A 112 3.68 48.09 -19.66
CA SER A 112 3.04 46.94 -19.03
C SER A 112 2.85 45.78 -20.01
N THR A 113 2.35 46.06 -21.21
CA THR A 113 2.17 45.04 -22.26
C THR A 113 3.49 44.46 -22.77
N LEU A 114 4.56 45.25 -22.84
CA LEU A 114 5.91 44.76 -23.16
C LEU A 114 6.49 43.89 -22.04
N LEU A 115 6.27 44.26 -20.78
CA LEU A 115 6.66 43.44 -19.63
C LEU A 115 5.89 42.12 -19.59
N ASP A 116 4.57 42.16 -19.78
CA ASP A 116 3.73 40.97 -19.84
C ASP A 116 4.17 40.04 -20.97
N LYS A 117 4.41 40.57 -22.17
CA LYS A 117 4.84 39.77 -23.32
C LYS A 117 6.22 39.13 -23.11
N LYS A 118 7.13 39.83 -22.44
CA LYS A 118 8.49 39.33 -22.17
C LYS A 118 8.51 38.34 -20.99
N LEU A 119 7.71 38.58 -19.95
CA LEU A 119 7.54 37.70 -18.79
C LEU A 119 6.78 36.43 -19.15
N ASN A 120 5.69 36.52 -19.92
CA ASN A 120 4.90 35.34 -20.29
C ASN A 120 5.70 34.37 -21.15
N ASN A 121 6.50 34.85 -22.11
CA ASN A 121 7.32 33.96 -22.92
C ASN A 121 8.35 33.22 -22.07
N TYR A 122 9.06 33.93 -21.18
CA TYR A 122 10.08 33.32 -20.32
C TYR A 122 9.46 32.35 -19.29
N LEU A 123 8.33 32.72 -18.68
CA LEU A 123 7.61 31.87 -17.75
C LEU A 123 7.00 30.65 -18.45
N SER A 124 6.50 30.79 -19.67
CA SER A 124 5.97 29.67 -20.45
C SER A 124 7.06 28.64 -20.76
N ASP A 125 8.22 29.08 -21.25
CA ASP A 125 9.34 28.18 -21.57
C ASP A 125 9.89 27.51 -20.30
N PHE A 126 9.98 28.26 -19.20
CA PHE A 126 10.36 27.72 -17.90
C PHE A 126 9.37 26.68 -17.38
N VAL A 127 8.07 27.00 -17.42
CA VAL A 127 7.01 26.08 -16.95
C VAL A 127 6.97 24.82 -17.82
N GLU A 128 7.18 24.93 -19.13
CA GLU A 128 7.22 23.76 -20.01
C GLU A 128 8.45 22.90 -19.73
N SER A 129 9.62 23.52 -19.54
CA SER A 129 10.86 22.81 -19.14
C SER A 129 10.70 22.12 -17.78
N PHE A 130 10.12 22.81 -16.79
CA PHE A 130 9.86 22.27 -15.46
C PHE A 130 8.84 21.14 -15.52
N ARG A 131 7.75 21.30 -16.28
CA ARG A 131 6.74 20.26 -16.49
C ARG A 131 7.35 19.03 -17.13
N LYS A 132 8.25 19.20 -18.10
CA LYS A 132 8.97 18.11 -18.74
C LYS A 132 9.88 17.38 -17.75
N ALA A 133 10.70 18.11 -16.99
CA ALA A 133 11.58 17.53 -15.98
C ALA A 133 10.78 16.76 -14.91
N LEU A 134 9.69 17.34 -14.40
CA LEU A 134 8.82 16.69 -13.43
C LEU A 134 8.17 15.42 -14.02
N LYS A 135 7.72 15.48 -15.28
CA LYS A 135 7.14 14.32 -15.97
C LYS A 135 8.15 13.20 -16.13
N ASP A 136 9.38 13.53 -16.50
CA ASP A 136 10.46 12.56 -16.67
C ASP A 136 10.87 11.97 -15.32
N ASP A 137 10.97 12.77 -14.25
CA ASP A 137 11.26 12.28 -12.90
C ASP A 137 10.17 11.35 -12.37
N VAL A 138 8.90 11.73 -12.51
CA VAL A 138 7.77 10.86 -12.10
C VAL A 138 7.78 9.56 -12.91
N LYS A 139 8.03 9.64 -14.22
CA LYS A 139 8.12 8.47 -15.08
C LYS A 139 9.26 7.55 -14.64
N ASN A 140 10.44 8.11 -14.39
CA ASN A 140 11.62 7.35 -13.99
C ASN A 140 11.42 6.71 -12.62
N LEU A 141 10.81 7.43 -11.67
CA LEU A 141 10.48 6.89 -10.35
C LEU A 141 9.50 5.73 -10.46
N VAL A 142 8.40 5.91 -11.19
CA VAL A 142 7.40 4.85 -11.38
C VAL A 142 8.02 3.65 -12.09
N GLN A 143 8.88 3.88 -13.09
CA GLN A 143 9.55 2.80 -13.80
C GLN A 143 10.51 2.04 -12.89
N ALA A 144 11.34 2.73 -12.11
CA ALA A 144 12.26 2.11 -11.16
C ALA A 144 11.53 1.30 -10.08
N GLU A 145 10.46 1.84 -9.50
CA GLU A 145 9.63 1.13 -8.53
C GLU A 145 8.94 -0.09 -9.14
N MET A 146 8.43 0.04 -10.36
CA MET A 146 7.78 -1.08 -11.06
C MET A 146 8.79 -2.19 -11.39
N ASP A 147 9.96 -1.84 -11.90
CA ASP A 147 11.04 -2.79 -12.19
C ASP A 147 11.51 -3.48 -10.90
N SER A 148 11.61 -2.73 -9.80
CA SER A 148 11.96 -3.28 -8.48
C SER A 148 10.91 -4.29 -7.99
N VAL A 149 9.61 -3.95 -8.06
CA VAL A 149 8.53 -4.85 -7.62
C VAL A 149 8.48 -6.10 -8.51
N VAL A 150 8.63 -5.96 -9.83
CA VAL A 150 8.65 -7.10 -10.76
C VAL A 150 9.84 -8.00 -10.48
N GLN A 151 11.02 -7.44 -10.21
CA GLN A 151 12.20 -8.22 -9.89
C GLN A 151 12.04 -8.97 -8.56
N GLN A 152 11.53 -8.30 -7.52
CA GLN A 152 11.25 -8.95 -6.24
C GLN A 152 10.25 -10.09 -6.39
N LEU A 153 9.17 -9.88 -7.15
CA LEU A 153 8.17 -10.91 -7.43
C LEU A 153 8.81 -12.12 -8.13
N LYS A 154 9.69 -11.87 -9.11
CA LYS A 154 10.41 -12.92 -9.84
C LYS A 154 11.33 -13.72 -8.91
N ASP A 155 12.02 -13.05 -8.00
CA ASP A 155 12.90 -13.69 -7.02
C ASP A 155 12.07 -14.57 -6.07
N ASP A 156 10.95 -14.06 -5.55
CA ASP A 156 10.04 -14.80 -4.68
C ASP A 156 9.44 -16.04 -5.38
N PHE A 157 9.03 -15.90 -6.65
CA PHE A 157 8.56 -17.03 -7.46
C PHE A 157 9.66 -18.06 -7.70
N THR A 158 10.89 -17.61 -7.93
CA THR A 158 12.04 -18.50 -8.14
C THR A 158 12.34 -19.31 -6.89
N VAL A 159 12.38 -18.65 -5.72
CA VAL A 159 12.58 -19.31 -4.42
C VAL A 159 11.48 -20.35 -4.17
N THR A 160 10.21 -19.96 -4.36
CA THR A 160 9.07 -20.86 -4.14
C THR A 160 9.09 -22.04 -5.10
N THR A 161 9.38 -21.79 -6.38
CA THR A 161 9.44 -22.85 -7.41
C THR A 161 10.58 -23.82 -7.12
N ASN A 162 11.76 -23.33 -6.75
CA ASN A 162 12.89 -24.20 -6.40
C ASN A 162 12.56 -25.06 -5.19
N PHE A 163 11.96 -24.49 -4.14
CA PHE A 163 11.51 -25.25 -2.98
C PHE A 163 10.54 -26.37 -3.36
N ILE A 164 9.54 -26.08 -4.19
CA ILE A 164 8.59 -27.09 -4.67
C ILE A 164 9.29 -28.16 -5.50
N CYS A 165 10.24 -27.80 -6.36
CA CYS A 165 11.00 -28.76 -7.16
C CYS A 165 11.86 -29.69 -6.29
N ASP A 166 12.48 -29.15 -5.25
CA ASP A 166 13.28 -29.93 -4.30
C ASP A 166 12.39 -30.88 -3.49
N GLU A 167 11.24 -30.39 -2.99
CA GLU A 167 10.27 -31.20 -2.25
C GLU A 167 9.68 -32.31 -3.13
N GLN A 168 9.32 -31.99 -4.38
CA GLN A 168 8.84 -32.96 -5.36
C GLN A 168 9.89 -34.03 -5.66
N SER A 169 11.17 -33.63 -5.80
CA SER A 169 12.28 -34.57 -6.06
C SER A 169 12.50 -35.50 -4.88
N SER A 170 12.48 -34.96 -3.66
CA SER A 170 12.61 -35.72 -2.42
C SER A 170 11.48 -36.74 -2.25
N LEU A 171 10.22 -36.29 -2.44
CA LEU A 171 9.05 -37.17 -2.34
C LEU A 171 9.07 -38.27 -3.40
N LYS A 172 9.52 -37.95 -4.61
CA LYS A 172 9.68 -38.96 -5.68
C LYS A 172 10.71 -40.01 -5.29
N GLN A 173 11.87 -39.60 -4.76
CA GLN A 173 12.89 -40.53 -4.29
C GLN A 173 12.39 -41.40 -3.13
N GLU A 174 11.66 -40.82 -2.17
CA GLU A 174 11.08 -41.59 -1.08
C GLU A 174 10.05 -42.62 -1.59
N SER A 175 9.21 -42.23 -2.55
CA SER A 175 8.25 -43.13 -3.19
C SER A 175 8.94 -44.30 -3.89
N GLU A 176 10.02 -44.02 -4.65
CA GLU A 176 10.82 -45.06 -5.31
C GLU A 176 11.46 -46.00 -4.29
N ASN A 177 12.03 -45.47 -3.21
CA ASN A 177 12.61 -46.28 -2.13
C ASN A 177 11.56 -47.18 -1.47
N LYS A 178 10.38 -46.64 -1.13
CA LYS A 178 9.29 -47.45 -0.57
C LYS A 178 8.82 -48.51 -1.55
N SER A 179 8.74 -48.19 -2.84
CA SER A 179 8.41 -49.17 -3.89
C SER A 179 9.42 -50.32 -3.95
N HIS A 180 10.72 -50.02 -3.84
CA HIS A 180 11.76 -51.03 -3.76
C HIS A 180 11.63 -51.92 -2.51
N ILE A 181 11.36 -51.33 -1.36
CA ILE A 181 11.16 -52.07 -0.10
C ILE A 181 9.94 -52.99 -0.21
N ILE A 182 8.82 -52.51 -0.77
CA ILE A 182 7.60 -53.31 -0.97
C ILE A 182 7.92 -54.52 -1.85
N LYS A 183 8.58 -54.31 -3.00
CA LYS A 183 8.98 -55.42 -3.90
C LYS A 183 9.88 -56.44 -3.21
N HIS A 184 10.81 -55.97 -2.37
CA HIS A 184 11.67 -56.83 -1.58
C HIS A 184 10.84 -57.70 -0.61
N LEU A 185 9.96 -57.08 0.18
CA LEU A 185 9.10 -57.78 1.15
C LEU A 185 8.13 -58.76 0.47
N GLU A 186 7.59 -58.42 -0.70
CA GLU A 186 6.77 -59.32 -1.52
C GLU A 186 7.57 -60.56 -1.94
N SER A 187 8.84 -60.37 -2.35
CA SER A 187 9.71 -61.48 -2.74
C SER A 187 10.05 -62.41 -1.57
N GLU A 188 10.30 -61.86 -0.38
CA GLU A 188 10.55 -62.65 0.83
C GLU A 188 9.30 -63.39 1.29
N THR A 189 8.13 -62.75 1.23
CA THR A 189 6.84 -63.39 1.55
C THR A 189 6.62 -64.60 0.65
N LEU A 190 6.88 -64.44 -0.66
CA LEU A 190 6.76 -65.52 -1.62
C LEU A 190 7.80 -66.63 -1.40
N ARG A 191 9.02 -66.27 -0.96
CA ARG A 191 10.05 -67.25 -0.57
C ARG A 191 9.60 -68.06 0.64
N PHE A 192 9.17 -67.41 1.72
CA PHE A 192 8.71 -68.10 2.93
C PHE A 192 7.48 -68.96 2.67
N GLN A 193 6.56 -68.51 1.81
CA GLN A 193 5.40 -69.30 1.44
C GLN A 193 5.77 -70.58 0.68
N LYS A 194 6.79 -70.53 -0.20
CA LYS A 194 7.34 -71.73 -0.84
C LYS A 194 7.99 -72.67 0.18
N GLU A 195 8.77 -72.14 1.12
CA GLU A 195 9.41 -72.93 2.17
C GLU A 195 8.38 -73.63 3.07
N ILE A 196 7.35 -72.91 3.50
CA ILE A 196 6.22 -73.48 4.26
C ILE A 196 5.56 -74.60 3.46
N ASN A 197 5.25 -74.39 2.18
CA ASN A 197 4.63 -75.43 1.34
C ASN A 197 5.50 -76.70 1.25
N VAL A 198 6.82 -76.54 1.10
CA VAL A 198 7.76 -77.67 1.09
C VAL A 198 7.74 -78.41 2.44
N LEU A 199 7.78 -77.70 3.55
CA LEU A 199 7.74 -78.29 4.89
C LEU A 199 6.40 -79.00 5.15
N THR A 200 5.27 -78.40 4.77
CA THR A 200 3.94 -79.01 4.86
C THR A 200 3.85 -80.30 4.03
N ASN A 201 4.37 -80.31 2.81
CA ASN A 201 4.41 -81.52 1.97
C ASN A 201 5.28 -82.63 2.58
N ARG A 202 6.40 -82.26 3.22
CA ARG A 202 7.25 -83.24 3.93
C ARG A 202 6.55 -83.80 5.16
N LEU A 203 5.88 -82.95 5.94
CA LEU A 203 5.17 -83.34 7.15
C LEU A 203 4.02 -84.31 6.81
N THR A 204 3.20 -83.96 5.82
CA THR A 204 2.11 -84.85 5.34
C THR A 204 2.63 -86.18 4.78
N SER A 205 3.83 -86.21 4.19
CA SER A 205 4.44 -87.46 3.71
C SER A 205 4.89 -88.36 4.88
N ILE A 206 5.40 -87.77 5.95
CA ILE A 206 5.78 -88.51 7.17
C ILE A 206 4.52 -89.04 7.86
N GLU A 207 3.49 -88.21 8.02
CA GLU A 207 2.19 -88.63 8.61
C GLU A 207 1.57 -89.83 7.88
N LYS A 208 1.69 -89.89 6.55
CA LYS A 208 1.20 -91.04 5.76
C LYS A 208 2.02 -92.32 5.95
N ASN A 209 3.29 -92.20 6.33
CA ASN A 209 4.19 -93.35 6.50
C ASN A 209 4.18 -93.93 7.93
N PHE A 210 3.52 -93.25 8.88
CA PHE A 210 3.35 -93.70 10.26
C PHE A 210 1.86 -93.64 10.64
N PRO A 211 1.04 -94.63 10.24
CA PRO A 211 -0.34 -94.76 10.70
C PRO A 211 -0.43 -95.13 12.19
#